data_AF-A0A059XMW6-F1
#
_entry.id   AF-A0A059XMW6-F1
#
_cell.length_a   1.000
_cell.length_b   1.000
_cell.length_c   1.000
_cell.angle_alpha   90.00
_cell.angle_beta   90.00
_cell.angle_gamma   90.00
#
_symmetry.space_group_name_H-M   'P 1'
#
loop_
_entity.id
_entity.type
_entity.pdbx_description
1 polymer ?
#
loop_
_entity_poly.entity_id
_entity_poly.type
_entity_poly.pdbx_seq_one_letter_code
_entity_poly.pdbx_strand_id
1 'polypeptide(L)'
;TEAAYVIEASSSGDWITLKCSNGNKTGYFIVRDEEIVHPNVPYKDESTGKYTCKTGEVNENPIEVYVKFKTCENCIELNIPTIVGLIVGDAVAT
;
A
#
# COMPACT_ATOMS: atom_id res chain seq x y z
N THR A 1 -9.82 -9.28 29.54
CA THR A 1 -9.91 -9.57 28.09
C THR A 1 -8.89 -8.69 27.41
N GLU A 2 -7.80 -9.28 26.91
CA GLU A 2 -6.78 -8.55 26.14
C GLU A 2 -7.43 -7.93 24.90
N ALA A 3 -7.41 -6.60 24.82
CA ALA A 3 -7.77 -5.92 23.59
C ALA A 3 -6.57 -6.06 22.65
N ALA A 4 -6.75 -6.85 21.59
CA ALA A 4 -5.74 -7.04 20.56
C ALA A 4 -6.05 -6.09 19.40
N TYR A 5 -5.01 -5.43 18.90
CA TYR A 5 -5.10 -4.66 17.66
C TYR A 5 -5.30 -5.59 16.47
N VAL A 6 -6.24 -5.24 15.62
CA VAL A 6 -6.50 -5.94 14.35
C VAL A 6 -6.44 -4.92 13.23
N ILE A 7 -5.62 -5.20 12.22
CA ILE A 7 -5.56 -4.42 10.97
C ILE A 7 -6.06 -5.33 9.85
N GLU A 8 -7.04 -4.84 9.09
CA GLU A 8 -7.59 -5.54 7.94
C GLU A 8 -7.42 -4.68 6.68
N ALA A 9 -7.10 -5.31 5.56
CA ALA A 9 -7.08 -4.65 4.26
C ALA A 9 -8.08 -5.35 3.35
N SER A 10 -9.00 -4.59 2.74
CA SER A 10 -9.93 -5.11 1.75
C SER A 10 -9.73 -4.42 0.40
N SER A 11 -9.57 -5.20 -0.67
CA SER A 11 -9.47 -4.68 -2.03
C SER A 11 -10.85 -4.27 -2.55
N SER A 12 -10.94 -3.09 -3.15
CA SER A 12 -12.16 -2.60 -3.81
C SER A 12 -11.80 -1.75 -5.02
N GLY A 13 -11.98 -2.32 -6.22
CA GLY A 13 -11.66 -1.62 -7.47
C GLY A 13 -10.16 -1.28 -7.56
N ASP A 14 -9.84 0.01 -7.67
CA ASP A 14 -8.50 0.54 -7.88
C ASP A 14 -7.79 0.97 -6.58
N TRP A 15 -8.30 0.57 -5.42
CA TRP A 15 -7.71 0.87 -4.12
C TRP A 15 -7.89 -0.27 -3.12
N ILE A 16 -7.16 -0.20 -2.01
CA ILE A 16 -7.45 -0.95 -0.79
C ILE A 16 -8.10 -0.02 0.23
N THR A 17 -9.02 -0.56 1.02
CA THR A 17 -9.51 0.10 2.23
C THR A 17 -8.84 -0.53 3.43
N LEU A 18 -8.14 0.27 4.23
CA LEU A 18 -7.53 -0.19 5.47
C LEU A 18 -8.54 -0.04 6.61
N LYS A 19 -8.69 -1.05 7.46
CA LYS A 19 -9.49 -0.98 8.67
C LYS A 19 -8.65 -1.33 9.87
N CYS A 20 -8.99 -0.73 11.00
CA CYS A 20 -8.32 -1.05 12.24
C CYS A 20 -9.30 -1.01 13.40
N SER A 21 -9.10 -1.92 14.35
CA SER A 21 -9.84 -1.97 15.60
C SER A 21 -8.94 -2.41 16.74
N ASN A 22 -9.32 -2.02 17.95
CA ASN A 22 -8.73 -2.49 19.20
C ASN A 22 -9.85 -3.03 20.10
N GLY A 23 -10.01 -4.36 20.13
CA GLY A 23 -11.19 -5.00 20.70
C GLY A 23 -12.48 -4.51 20.04
N ASN A 24 -13.37 -3.86 20.79
CA ASN A 24 -14.62 -3.28 20.28
C ASN A 24 -14.51 -1.82 19.82
N LYS A 25 -13.33 -1.19 19.93
CA LYS A 25 -13.13 0.21 19.49
C LYS A 25 -12.74 0.24 18.02
N THR A 26 -13.41 1.08 17.22
CA THR A 26 -12.98 1.40 15.85
C THR A 26 -11.79 2.35 15.89
N GLY A 27 -10.74 2.02 15.14
CA GLY A 27 -9.54 2.85 15.00
C GLY A 27 -9.58 3.73 13.76
N TYR A 28 -8.67 4.69 13.72
CA TYR A 28 -8.43 5.57 12.59
C TYR A 28 -6.95 5.52 12.20
N PHE A 29 -6.67 5.94 10.96
CA PHE A 29 -5.31 6.11 10.46
C PHE A 29 -4.99 7.58 10.33
N ILE A 30 -3.72 7.94 10.54
CA ILE A 30 -3.23 9.29 10.25
C ILE A 30 -2.66 9.29 8.83
N VAL A 31 -3.30 10.05 7.95
CA VAL A 31 -2.88 10.21 6.55
C VAL A 31 -2.73 11.70 6.28
N ARG A 32 -1.51 12.17 5.97
CA ARG A 32 -1.23 13.59 5.72
C ARG A 32 -1.74 14.52 6.84
N ASP A 33 -1.49 14.13 8.09
CA ASP A 33 -1.93 14.83 9.30
C ASP A 33 -3.46 14.86 9.52
N GLU A 34 -4.24 14.12 8.73
CA GLU A 34 -5.68 13.95 8.90
C GLU A 34 -6.02 12.59 9.49
N GLU A 35 -6.98 12.57 10.42
CA GLU A 35 -7.53 11.35 11.01
C GLU A 35 -8.63 10.79 10.11
N ILE A 36 -8.35 9.67 9.44
CA ILE A 36 -9.28 9.05 8.50
C ILE A 36 -9.71 7.69 9.03
N VAL A 37 -11.02 7.55 9.25
CA VAL A 37 -11.63 6.25 9.50
C VAL A 37 -11.76 5.51 8.17
N HIS A 38 -11.04 4.41 8.07
CA HIS A 38 -11.00 3.56 6.89
C HIS A 38 -10.50 4.23 5.59
N PRO A 39 -9.23 4.65 5.52
CA PRO A 39 -8.70 5.31 4.33
C PRO A 39 -8.71 4.38 3.12
N ASN A 40 -9.12 4.94 1.98
CA ASN A 40 -8.93 4.31 0.67
C ASN A 40 -7.54 4.68 0.17
N VAL A 41 -6.70 3.68 -0.01
CA VAL A 41 -5.32 3.81 -0.44
C VAL A 41 -5.23 3.32 -1.88
N PRO A 42 -5.00 4.20 -2.86
CA PRO A 42 -4.99 3.82 -4.27
C PRO A 42 -3.79 2.93 -4.60
N TYR A 43 -3.95 2.05 -5.60
CA TYR A 43 -2.86 1.24 -6.12
C TYR A 43 -1.87 2.13 -6.89
N LYS A 44 -0.94 2.72 -6.16
CA LYS A 44 0.16 3.49 -6.74
C LYS A 44 1.40 3.32 -5.90
N ASP A 45 2.57 3.37 -6.54
CA ASP A 45 3.84 3.28 -5.84
C ASP A 45 4.00 4.44 -4.82
N GLU A 46 3.47 5.64 -5.10
CA GLU A 46 3.43 6.79 -4.17
C GLU A 46 2.62 6.53 -2.89
N SER A 47 1.72 5.55 -2.91
CA SER A 47 0.90 5.16 -1.76
C SER A 47 1.57 4.08 -0.90
N THR A 48 2.76 3.61 -1.29
CA THR A 48 3.59 2.72 -0.48
C THR A 48 4.11 3.47 0.74
N GLY A 49 3.95 2.88 1.93
CA GLY A 49 4.41 3.51 3.14
C GLY A 49 3.92 2.85 4.42
N LYS A 50 4.27 3.48 5.52
CA LYS A 50 3.76 3.13 6.85
C LYS A 50 2.40 3.78 7.07
N TYR A 51 1.46 3.00 7.56
CA TYR A 51 0.15 3.45 8.01
C TYR A 51 0.02 3.12 9.49
N THR A 52 -0.14 4.15 10.30
CA THR A 52 -0.24 4.03 11.75
C THR A 52 -1.71 4.06 12.15
N CYS A 53 -2.18 2.99 12.77
CA CYS A 53 -3.50 2.94 13.38
C CYS A 53 -3.45 3.39 14.84
N LYS A 54 -4.46 4.18 15.22
CA LYS A 54 -4.73 4.59 16.59
C LYS A 54 -6.18 4.31 16.97
N THR A 55 -6.41 3.97 18.24
CA THR A 55 -7.75 3.84 18.84
C THR A 55 -7.81 4.67 20.11
N GLY A 56 -8.67 5.69 20.17
CA GLY A 56 -8.82 6.51 21.38
C GLY A 56 -7.63 7.44 21.67
N GLU A 57 -7.43 7.79 22.95
CA GLU A 57 -6.45 8.79 23.39
C GLU A 57 -4.98 8.41 23.14
N VAL A 58 -4.18 9.46 23.01
CA VAL A 58 -2.78 9.57 22.55
C VAL A 58 -1.76 8.61 23.20
N ASN A 59 -2.11 7.88 24.26
CA ASN A 59 -1.21 7.04 25.05
C ASN A 59 -1.38 5.52 24.83
N GLU A 60 -2.26 5.06 23.93
CA GLU A 60 -2.24 3.65 23.50
C GLU A 60 -1.08 3.44 22.51
N ASN A 61 -0.29 2.37 22.70
CA ASN A 61 0.81 2.01 21.79
C ASN A 61 0.27 1.86 20.36
N PRO A 62 0.60 2.77 19.42
CA PRO A 62 0.06 2.71 18.09
C PRO A 62 0.62 1.48 17.36
N ILE A 63 -0.22 0.84 16.55
CA ILE A 63 0.22 -0.26 15.69
C ILE A 63 0.48 0.28 14.28
N GLU A 64 1.58 -0.14 13.68
CA GLU A 64 1.97 0.25 12.32
C GLU A 64 1.85 -0.94 11.36
N VAL A 65 1.37 -0.67 10.15
CA VAL A 65 1.47 -1.60 9.01
C VAL A 65 2.25 -0.93 7.89
N TYR A 66 3.16 -1.67 7.26
CA TYR A 66 3.84 -1.21 6.06
C TYR A 66 3.13 -1.79 4.83
N VAL A 67 2.44 -0.93 4.09
CA VAL A 67 1.77 -1.31 2.85
C VAL A 67 2.73 -1.05 1.71
N LYS A 68 3.06 -2.11 0.95
CA LYS A 68 3.93 -2.03 -0.23
C LYS A 68 3.14 -2.35 -1.49
N PHE A 69 2.93 -1.33 -2.31
CA PHE A 69 2.45 -1.54 -3.67
C PHE A 69 3.63 -1.79 -4.59
N LYS A 70 3.40 -2.68 -5.55
CA LYS A 70 4.28 -2.89 -6.69
C LYS A 70 3.38 -2.84 -7.92
N THR A 71 3.08 -1.62 -8.35
CA THR A 71 2.28 -1.41 -9.55
C THR A 71 3.20 -1.42 -10.75
N CYS A 72 2.85 -2.17 -11.80
CA CYS A 72 3.69 -2.26 -13.00
C CYS A 72 3.43 -1.09 -13.96
N GLU A 73 3.35 0.14 -13.45
CA GLU A 73 3.13 1.33 -14.27
C GLU A 73 4.33 1.61 -15.21
N ASN A 74 5.54 1.19 -14.81
CA ASN A 74 6.77 1.33 -15.60
C ASN A 74 7.49 -0.01 -15.86
N CYS A 75 6.79 -1.14 -15.75
CA CYS A 75 7.38 -2.43 -16.09
C CYS A 75 7.43 -2.58 -17.62
N ILE A 76 8.62 -2.85 -18.17
CA ILE A 76 8.76 -3.19 -19.59
C ILE A 76 8.59 -4.70 -19.71
N GLU A 77 7.62 -5.13 -20.51
CA GLU A 77 7.47 -6.53 -20.87
C GLU A 77 8.54 -6.91 -21.91
N LEU A 78 9.59 -7.59 -21.45
CA LEU A 78 10.66 -8.08 -22.30
C LEU A 78 10.35 -9.52 -22.73
N ASN A 79 9.75 -9.65 -23.92
CA ASN A 79 9.61 -10.94 -24.57
C ASN A 79 10.79 -11.23 -25.52
N ILE A 80 10.94 -12.49 -25.94
CA ILE A 80 12.04 -12.92 -26.82
C ILE A 80 12.15 -12.05 -28.08
N PRO A 81 11.05 -11.75 -28.82
CA PRO A 81 11.11 -10.84 -29.97
C PRO A 81 11.65 -9.45 -29.65
N THR A 82 11.22 -8.83 -28.55
CA THR A 82 11.71 -7.50 -28.12
C THR A 82 13.21 -7.54 -27.83
N ILE A 83 13.68 -8.58 -27.13
CA ILE A 83 15.10 -8.75 -26.82
C ILE A 83 15.92 -8.92 -28.10
N VAL A 84 15.46 -9.77 -29.04
CA VAL A 84 16.14 -9.98 -30.33
C VAL A 84 16.19 -8.68 -31.13
N GLY A 85 15.10 -7.90 -31.15
CA GLY A 85 15.05 -6.60 -31.82
C GLY A 85 16.04 -5.59 -31.23
N LEU A 86 16.19 -5.55 -29.90
CA LEU A 86 17.19 -4.71 -29.24
C LEU A 86 18.62 -5.10 -29.64
N ILE A 87 18.93 -6.41 -29.65
CA ILE A 87 20.27 -6.92 -30.00
C ILE A 87 20.61 -6.62 -31.46
N VAL A 88 19.68 -6.87 -32.39
CA VAL A 88 19.90 -6.60 -33.82
C VAL A 88 20.01 -5.10 -34.06
N GLY A 89 19.19 -4.28 -33.40
CA GLY A 89 19.26 -2.82 -33.50
C GLY A 89 20.62 -2.28 -33.06
N ASP A 90 21.16 -2.76 -31.94
CA ASP A 90 22.49 -2.39 -31.44
C ASP A 90 23.61 -2.82 -32.39
N ALA A 91 23.52 -4.04 -32.93
CA ALA A 91 24.50 -4.58 -33.88
C ALA A 91 24.50 -3.86 -35.24
N VAL A 92 23.39 -3.28 -35.68
CA VAL A 92 23.30 -2.51 -36.94
C VAL A 92 23.72 -1.05 -36.74
N ALA A 93 23.54 -0.50 -35.54
CA ALA A 93 23.95 0.86 -35.21
C ALA A 93 25.48 1.00 -35.03
N THR A 94 26.19 -0.10 -34.83
CA THR A 94 27.66 -0.19 -34.75
C THR A 94 28.26 -0.57 -36.11
#